data_AF-A0A5M9JNQ9-F1
#
_entry.id   AF-A0A5M9JNQ9-F1
#
_cell.length_a   1.000
_cell.length_b   1.000
_cell.length_c   1.000
_cell.angle_alpha   90.00
_cell.angle_beta   90.00
_cell.angle_gamma   90.00
#
_symmetry.space_group_name_H-M   'P 1'
#
loop_
_entity.id
_entity.type
_entity.pdbx_description
1 polymer ?
#
loop_
_entity_poly.entity_id
_entity_poly.type
_entity_poly.pdbx_seq_one_letter_code
_entity_poly.pdbx_strand_id
1 'polypeptide(L)'
;MAARKLQQEVDKCFKKVTEGVAEFESIYDKIEQCTNAAQKEKLEDNLKREIKKLQRLRDQIKTWAASNDIKDKGPLLDHRKLIETQMEKFKAVEKAMKTKAYSKEGLSAAAKLDPKERAKMETGEFLGNMVEELERQIETMEAERESISATMKKGKSQTGAHQTLSGEW
;
A
#
# COMPACT_ATOMS: atom_id res chain seq x y z
N MET A 1 -33.08 35.68 -13.32
CA MET A 1 -31.64 36.00 -13.19
C MET A 1 -30.98 35.21 -12.05
N ALA A 2 -31.49 35.27 -10.82
CA ALA A 2 -30.91 34.56 -9.66
C ALA A 2 -30.83 33.02 -9.83
N ALA A 3 -31.91 32.36 -10.25
CA ALA A 3 -31.92 30.91 -10.45
C ALA A 3 -30.91 30.42 -11.50
N ARG A 4 -30.74 31.17 -12.60
CA ARG A 4 -29.75 30.86 -13.64
C ARG A 4 -28.31 31.02 -13.13
N LYS A 5 -28.07 32.03 -12.28
CA LYS A 5 -26.76 32.23 -11.64
C LYS A 5 -26.44 31.09 -10.66
N LEU A 6 -27.41 30.69 -9.84
CA LEU A 6 -27.26 29.57 -8.92
C LEU A 6 -26.96 28.26 -9.67
N GLN A 7 -27.66 27.98 -10.77
CA GLN A 7 -27.38 26.79 -11.57
C GLN A 7 -25.95 26.78 -12.12
N GLN A 8 -25.44 27.92 -12.60
CA GLN A 8 -24.05 28.02 -13.06
C GLN A 8 -23.03 27.78 -11.93
N GLU A 9 -23.33 28.20 -10.70
CA GLU A 9 -22.49 27.92 -9.54
C GLU A 9 -22.50 26.42 -9.18
N VAL A 10 -23.66 25.77 -9.28
CA VAL A 10 -23.81 24.33 -9.10
C VAL A 10 -23.00 23.56 -10.15
N ASP A 11 -23.12 23.90 -11.43
CA ASP A 11 -22.41 23.23 -12.52
C ASP A 11 -20.88 23.39 -12.38
N LYS A 12 -20.42 24.58 -11.96
CA LYS A 12 -18.99 24.82 -11.65
C LYS A 12 -18.52 23.99 -10.45
N CYS A 13 -19.35 23.84 -9.44
CA CYS A 13 -19.05 23.00 -8.29
C CYS A 13 -18.91 21.53 -8.72
N PHE A 14 -19.83 21.02 -9.53
CA PHE A 14 -19.75 19.64 -10.05
C PHE A 14 -18.47 19.38 -10.82
N LYS A 15 -18.05 20.30 -11.70
CA LYS A 15 -16.76 20.19 -12.40
C LYS A 15 -15.58 20.09 -11.42
N LYS A 16 -15.55 20.96 -10.40
CA LYS A 16 -14.51 20.92 -9.37
C LYS A 16 -14.52 19.62 -8.57
N VAL A 17 -15.70 19.04 -8.33
CA VAL A 17 -15.81 17.73 -7.68
C VAL A 17 -15.22 16.64 -8.57
N THR A 18 -15.58 16.60 -9.85
CA THR A 18 -15.03 15.61 -10.79
C THR A 18 -13.51 15.71 -10.91
N GLU A 19 -12.99 16.94 -11.07
CA GLU A 19 -11.54 17.21 -11.14
C GLU A 19 -10.83 16.80 -9.84
N GLY A 20 -11.36 17.22 -8.68
CA GLY A 20 -10.77 16.89 -7.39
C GLY A 20 -10.82 15.39 -7.06
N VAL A 21 -11.86 14.68 -7.50
CA VAL A 21 -11.94 13.21 -7.37
C VAL A 21 -10.88 12.53 -8.24
N ALA A 22 -10.73 12.96 -9.49
CA ALA A 22 -9.69 12.41 -10.37
C ALA A 22 -8.27 12.68 -9.84
N GLU A 23 -8.03 13.88 -9.30
CA GLU A 23 -6.74 14.22 -8.68
C GLU A 23 -6.51 13.41 -7.40
N PHE A 24 -7.53 13.23 -6.57
CA PHE A 24 -7.46 12.39 -5.37
C PHE A 24 -7.09 10.94 -5.73
N GLU A 25 -7.76 10.34 -6.72
CA GLU A 25 -7.46 8.98 -7.17
C GLU A 25 -6.05 8.88 -7.78
N SER A 26 -5.63 9.86 -8.58
CA SER A 26 -4.26 9.90 -9.11
C SER A 26 -3.19 9.97 -8.02
N ILE A 27 -3.41 10.74 -6.96
CA ILE A 27 -2.48 10.82 -5.83
C ILE A 27 -2.49 9.51 -5.04
N TYR A 28 -3.68 8.92 -4.83
CA TYR A 28 -3.84 7.65 -4.15
C TYR A 28 -3.03 6.54 -4.84
N ASP A 29 -3.19 6.39 -6.15
CA ASP A 29 -2.48 5.36 -6.93
C ASP A 29 -0.96 5.57 -6.86
N LYS A 30 -0.50 6.83 -6.90
CA LYS A 30 0.92 7.16 -6.72
C LYS A 30 1.44 6.76 -5.35
N ILE A 31 0.64 6.88 -4.28
CA ILE A 31 1.05 6.46 -2.92
C ILE A 31 1.21 4.94 -2.84
N GLU A 32 0.34 4.17 -3.49
CA GLU A 32 0.44 2.71 -3.52
C GLU A 32 1.67 2.23 -4.27
N GLN A 33 2.02 2.90 -5.37
CA GLN A 33 3.20 2.57 -6.19
C GLN A 33 4.52 3.16 -5.64
N CYS A 34 4.45 4.16 -4.75
CA CYS A 34 5.63 4.84 -4.23
C CYS A 34 6.33 3.99 -3.13
N THR A 35 7.58 3.62 -3.41
CA THR A 35 8.49 2.92 -2.49
C THR A 35 9.38 3.87 -1.68
N ASN A 36 9.58 5.10 -2.14
CA ASN A 36 10.39 6.11 -1.44
C ASN A 36 9.60 6.73 -0.28
N ALA A 37 10.15 6.65 0.95
CA ALA A 37 9.47 7.11 2.16
C ALA A 37 9.18 8.63 2.19
N ALA A 38 10.13 9.47 1.80
CA ALA A 38 9.96 10.94 1.84
C ALA A 38 8.99 11.43 0.76
N GLN A 39 9.05 10.82 -0.43
CA GLN A 39 8.09 11.10 -1.50
C GLN A 39 6.69 10.62 -1.14
N LYS A 40 6.59 9.45 -0.48
CA LYS A 40 5.32 8.91 0.01
C LYS A 40 4.68 9.90 0.96
N GLU A 41 5.36 10.31 2.04
CA GLU A 41 4.85 11.28 3.02
C GLU A 41 4.33 12.57 2.35
N LYS A 42 5.07 13.13 1.39
CA LYS A 42 4.62 14.32 0.63
C LYS A 42 3.34 14.06 -0.16
N LEU A 43 3.19 12.88 -0.76
CA LEU A 43 1.97 12.48 -1.46
C LEU A 43 0.81 12.29 -0.48
N GLU A 44 1.02 11.72 0.71
CA GLU A 44 0.00 11.59 1.76
C GLU A 44 -0.53 12.97 2.17
N ASP A 45 0.39 13.92 2.31
CA ASP A 45 0.10 15.31 2.64
C ASP A 45 -0.73 16.01 1.55
N ASN A 46 -0.41 15.74 0.28
CA ASN A 46 -1.19 16.23 -0.86
C ASN A 46 -2.58 15.59 -0.90
N LEU A 47 -2.68 14.28 -0.68
CA LEU A 47 -3.94 13.54 -0.61
C LEU A 47 -4.85 14.12 0.49
N LYS A 48 -4.28 14.44 1.65
CA LYS A 48 -4.97 15.08 2.78
C LYS A 48 -5.45 16.49 2.46
N ARG A 49 -4.72 17.27 1.66
CA ARG A 49 -5.17 18.59 1.20
C ARG A 49 -6.33 18.45 0.22
N GLU A 50 -6.25 17.51 -0.70
CA GLU A 50 -7.27 17.31 -1.73
C GLU A 50 -8.60 16.83 -1.12
N ILE A 51 -8.57 15.87 -0.20
CA ILE A 51 -9.79 15.41 0.46
C ILE A 51 -10.47 16.53 1.27
N LYS A 52 -9.71 17.46 1.86
CA LYS A 52 -10.27 18.63 2.55
C LYS A 52 -10.97 19.59 1.59
N LYS A 53 -10.49 19.73 0.34
CA LYS A 53 -11.19 20.54 -0.68
C LYS A 53 -12.51 19.88 -1.05
N LEU A 54 -12.50 18.56 -1.29
CA LEU A 54 -13.71 17.77 -1.59
C LEU A 54 -14.73 17.86 -0.45
N GLN A 55 -14.30 17.77 0.81
CA GLN A 55 -15.18 17.94 1.98
C GLN A 55 -15.91 19.30 1.99
N ARG A 56 -15.22 20.40 1.66
CA ARG A 56 -15.84 21.74 1.56
C ARG A 56 -16.89 21.78 0.45
N LEU A 57 -16.59 21.22 -0.72
CA LEU A 57 -17.55 21.11 -1.82
C LEU A 57 -18.76 20.26 -1.43
N ARG A 58 -18.55 19.17 -0.68
CA ARG A 58 -19.62 18.32 -0.15
C ARG A 58 -20.55 19.07 0.79
N ASP A 59 -20.01 19.91 1.67
CA ASP A 59 -20.84 20.72 2.59
C ASP A 59 -21.59 21.85 1.87
N GLN A 60 -20.98 22.43 0.84
CA GLN A 60 -21.68 23.36 -0.07
C GLN A 60 -22.84 22.67 -0.79
N ILE A 61 -22.61 21.47 -1.34
CA ILE A 61 -23.63 20.65 -1.98
C ILE A 61 -24.74 20.26 -0.99
N LYS A 62 -24.40 19.90 0.25
CA LYS A 62 -25.37 19.62 1.31
C LYS A 62 -26.26 20.83 1.60
N THR A 63 -25.68 22.03 1.65
CA THR A 63 -26.42 23.28 1.87
C THR A 63 -27.40 23.55 0.72
N TRP A 64 -26.95 23.38 -0.52
CA TRP A 64 -27.79 23.50 -1.71
C TRP A 64 -28.91 22.45 -1.77
N ALA A 65 -28.63 21.21 -1.38
CA ALA A 65 -29.64 20.14 -1.31
C ALA A 65 -30.70 20.42 -0.23
N ALA A 66 -30.36 21.15 0.83
CA ALA A 66 -31.30 21.58 1.86
C ALA A 66 -32.12 22.82 1.44
N SER A 67 -31.65 23.60 0.45
CA SER A 67 -32.40 24.75 -0.08
C SER A 67 -33.60 24.31 -0.93
N ASN A 68 -34.58 25.23 -1.06
CA ASN A 68 -35.72 25.14 -1.98
C ASN A 68 -35.47 25.83 -3.33
N ASP A 69 -34.31 26.49 -3.49
CA ASP A 69 -33.94 27.22 -4.71
C ASP A 69 -33.58 26.27 -5.88
N ILE A 70 -33.34 24.99 -5.58
CA ILE A 70 -32.97 23.96 -6.55
C ILE A 70 -34.08 22.92 -6.62
N LYS A 71 -34.64 22.77 -7.82
CA LYS A 71 -35.76 21.84 -8.09
C LYS A 71 -35.30 20.40 -8.18
N ASP A 72 -34.23 20.13 -8.93
CA ASP A 72 -33.68 18.78 -9.08
C ASP A 72 -32.49 18.58 -8.14
N LYS A 73 -32.69 17.72 -7.13
CA LYS A 73 -31.69 17.40 -6.12
C LYS A 73 -30.90 16.14 -6.45
N GLY A 74 -31.29 15.37 -7.46
CA GLY A 74 -30.64 14.09 -7.82
C GLY A 74 -29.13 14.26 -8.04
N PRO A 75 -28.70 15.16 -8.95
CA PRO A 75 -27.28 15.37 -9.23
C PRO A 75 -26.46 15.83 -8.01
N LEU A 76 -27.05 16.64 -7.12
CA LEU A 76 -26.40 17.07 -5.88
C LEU A 76 -26.13 15.88 -4.96
N LEU A 77 -27.10 14.98 -4.81
CA LEU A 77 -26.95 13.80 -3.96
C LEU A 77 -25.92 12.82 -4.53
N ASP A 78 -25.84 12.68 -5.85
CA ASP A 78 -24.87 11.80 -6.51
C ASP A 78 -23.43 12.30 -6.33
N HIS A 79 -23.17 13.59 -6.58
CA HIS A 79 -21.86 14.18 -6.34
C HIS A 79 -21.48 14.16 -4.86
N ARG A 80 -22.45 14.33 -3.96
CA ARG A 80 -22.22 14.20 -2.52
C ARG A 80 -21.79 12.78 -2.13
N LYS A 81 -22.47 11.76 -2.64
CA LYS A 81 -22.11 10.34 -2.41
C LYS A 81 -20.75 9.99 -2.99
N LEU A 82 -20.42 10.54 -4.16
CA LEU A 82 -19.10 10.37 -4.79
C LEU A 82 -18.00 10.88 -3.86
N ILE A 83 -18.15 12.08 -3.30
CA ILE A 83 -17.19 12.63 -2.34
C ILE A 83 -17.13 11.78 -1.06
N GLU A 84 -18.26 11.37 -0.51
CA GLU A 84 -18.32 10.53 0.69
C GLU A 84 -17.60 9.19 0.49
N THR A 85 -17.65 8.63 -0.72
CA THR A 85 -16.88 7.42 -1.08
C THR A 85 -15.37 7.66 -1.02
N GLN A 86 -14.89 8.79 -1.58
CA GLN A 86 -13.47 9.15 -1.50
C GLN A 86 -13.03 9.46 -0.06
N MET A 87 -13.92 9.98 0.78
CA MET A 87 -13.63 10.21 2.21
C MET A 87 -13.39 8.89 2.96
N GLU A 88 -14.19 7.85 2.70
CA GLU A 88 -13.96 6.54 3.31
C GLU A 88 -12.66 5.90 2.81
N LYS A 89 -12.34 6.03 1.50
CA LYS A 89 -11.01 5.61 0.99
C LYS A 89 -9.88 6.32 1.73
N PHE A 90 -9.96 7.65 1.87
CA PHE A 90 -8.96 8.43 2.61
C PHE A 90 -8.83 7.98 4.06
N LYS A 91 -9.93 7.64 4.74
CA LYS A 91 -9.93 7.20 6.13
C LYS A 91 -9.19 5.86 6.32
N ALA A 92 -9.35 4.92 5.39
CA ALA A 92 -8.61 3.66 5.42
C ALA A 92 -7.09 3.90 5.28
N VAL A 93 -6.71 4.77 4.36
CA VAL A 93 -5.34 5.20 4.10
C VAL A 93 -4.75 5.91 5.33
N GLU A 94 -5.44 6.89 5.88
CA GLU A 94 -4.99 7.65 7.04
C GLU A 94 -4.84 6.76 8.28
N LYS A 95 -5.72 5.77 8.47
CA LYS A 95 -5.62 4.79 9.55
C LYS A 95 -4.37 3.92 9.38
N ALA A 96 -4.15 3.37 8.18
CA ALA A 96 -2.96 2.57 7.89
C ALA A 96 -1.66 3.37 8.07
N MET A 97 -1.65 4.64 7.67
CA MET A 97 -0.52 5.56 7.83
C MET A 97 -0.25 5.87 9.30
N LYS A 98 -1.27 6.23 10.09
CA LYS A 98 -1.10 6.48 11.53
C LYS A 98 -0.56 5.26 12.25
N THR A 99 -1.10 4.06 11.98
CA THR A 99 -0.59 2.82 12.60
C THR A 99 0.86 2.53 12.22
N LYS A 100 1.24 2.76 10.95
CA LYS A 100 2.64 2.66 10.49
C LYS A 100 3.54 3.76 11.05
N ALA A 101 3.01 4.97 11.25
CA ALA A 101 3.73 6.10 11.83
C ALA A 101 4.02 5.84 13.32
N TYR A 102 3.06 5.33 14.11
CA TYR A 102 3.32 4.97 15.50
C TYR A 102 4.33 3.81 15.63
N SER A 103 4.32 2.85 14.69
CA SER A 103 5.33 1.78 14.65
C SER A 103 6.70 2.25 14.14
N LYS A 104 6.75 3.31 13.32
CA LYS A 104 8.00 3.93 12.82
C LYS A 104 8.55 5.04 13.74
N GLU A 105 7.71 5.75 14.48
CA GLU A 105 8.12 6.76 15.46
C GLU A 105 8.72 6.11 16.72
N GLY A 106 8.28 4.90 17.08
CA GLY A 106 8.98 4.05 18.05
C GLY A 106 10.41 3.72 17.60
N LEU A 107 10.63 3.52 16.29
CA LEU A 107 11.95 3.33 15.69
C LEU A 107 12.75 4.63 15.55
N SER A 108 12.13 5.79 15.34
CA SER A 108 12.86 7.07 15.26
C SER A 108 13.21 7.67 16.63
N ALA A 109 12.44 7.35 17.68
CA ALA A 109 12.85 7.63 19.05
C ALA A 109 14.13 6.86 19.45
N ALA A 110 14.48 5.79 18.72
CA ALA A 110 15.73 5.07 18.88
C ALA A 110 16.97 5.92 18.58
N ALA A 111 16.83 6.99 17.78
CA ALA A 111 17.92 7.93 17.52
C ALA A 111 18.27 8.81 18.74
N LYS A 112 17.49 8.74 19.82
CA LYS A 112 17.77 9.34 21.13
C LYS A 112 18.05 8.30 22.23
N LEU A 113 18.36 7.05 21.88
CA LEU A 113 18.66 6.02 22.88
C LEU A 113 20.06 6.18 23.48
N ASP A 114 20.13 6.01 24.79
CA ASP A 114 21.34 5.80 25.58
C ASP A 114 22.25 4.74 24.89
N PRO A 115 23.58 4.96 24.75
CA PRO A 115 24.52 4.05 24.10
C PRO A 115 24.34 2.56 24.40
N LYS A 116 23.88 2.21 25.61
CA LYS A 116 23.62 0.83 26.01
C LYS A 116 22.44 0.18 25.26
N GLU A 117 21.37 0.93 25.01
CA GLU A 117 20.20 0.40 24.30
C GLU A 117 20.44 0.33 22.79
N ARG A 118 21.24 1.24 22.24
CA ARG A 118 21.74 1.17 20.86
C ARG A 118 22.54 -0.11 20.61
N ALA A 119 23.49 -0.43 21.49
CA ALA A 119 24.28 -1.65 21.37
C ALA A 119 23.40 -2.92 21.42
N LYS A 120 22.33 -2.90 22.23
CA LYS A 120 21.38 -4.03 22.32
C LYS A 120 20.57 -4.17 21.03
N MET A 121 20.13 -3.07 20.42
CA MET A 121 19.45 -3.09 19.12
C MET A 121 20.37 -3.58 18.00
N GLU A 122 21.58 -3.02 17.89
CA GLU A 122 22.56 -3.44 16.86
C GLU A 122 22.91 -4.92 17.02
N THR A 123 23.01 -5.41 18.27
CA THR A 123 23.19 -6.85 18.53
C THR A 123 21.96 -7.65 18.12
N GLY A 124 20.75 -7.14 18.36
CA GLY A 124 19.50 -7.80 17.94
C GLY A 124 19.36 -7.90 16.42
N GLU A 125 19.66 -6.83 15.69
CA GLU A 125 19.69 -6.82 14.22
C GLU A 125 20.77 -7.75 13.68
N PHE A 126 21.96 -7.75 14.27
CA PHE A 126 23.03 -8.67 13.90
C PHE A 126 22.59 -10.13 14.08
N LEU A 127 21.98 -10.46 15.22
CA LEU A 127 21.48 -11.80 15.47
C LEU A 127 20.36 -12.19 14.50
N GLY A 128 19.43 -11.27 14.18
CA GLY A 128 18.39 -11.48 13.17
C GLY A 128 18.97 -11.80 11.79
N ASN A 129 19.94 -11.00 11.32
CA ASN A 129 20.61 -11.21 10.05
C ASN A 129 21.38 -12.55 10.01
N MET A 130 21.96 -12.98 11.14
CA MET A 130 22.63 -14.28 11.23
C MET A 130 21.65 -15.44 11.22
N VAL A 131 20.46 -15.30 11.81
CA VAL A 131 19.41 -16.31 11.70
C VAL A 131 18.94 -16.45 10.25
N GLU A 132 18.66 -15.34 9.56
CA GLU A 132 18.27 -15.36 8.15
C GLU A 132 19.34 -15.98 7.24
N GLU A 133 20.62 -15.69 7.49
CA GLU A 133 21.71 -16.29 6.72
C GLU A 133 21.86 -17.79 7.00
N LEU A 134 21.66 -18.23 8.26
CA LEU A 134 21.66 -19.65 8.60
C LEU A 134 20.48 -20.39 7.97
N GLU A 135 19.29 -19.79 7.94
CA GLU A 135 18.11 -20.35 7.27
C GLU A 135 18.37 -20.51 5.76
N ARG A 136 18.97 -19.51 5.11
CA ARG A 136 19.38 -19.60 3.70
C ARG A 136 20.40 -20.71 3.46
N GLN A 137 21.36 -20.89 4.37
CA GLN A 137 22.34 -21.98 4.28
C GLN A 137 21.67 -23.35 4.45
N ILE A 138 20.68 -23.46 5.35
CA ILE A 138 19.90 -24.69 5.51
C ILE A 138 19.17 -25.02 4.21
N GLU A 139 18.43 -24.07 3.62
CA GLU A 139 17.73 -24.26 2.34
C GLU A 139 18.70 -24.70 1.23
N THR A 140 19.88 -24.09 1.18
CA THR A 140 20.91 -24.45 0.19
C THR A 140 21.41 -25.88 0.40
N MET A 141 21.72 -26.25 1.65
CA MET A 141 22.19 -27.60 1.98
C MET A 141 21.10 -28.67 1.76
N GLU A 142 19.83 -28.34 1.99
CA GLU A 142 18.71 -29.22 1.70
C GLU A 142 18.55 -29.45 0.20
N ALA A 143 18.66 -28.38 -0.61
CA ALA A 143 18.67 -28.49 -2.07
C ALA A 143 19.85 -29.33 -2.59
N GLU A 144 21.05 -29.16 -2.01
CA GLU A 144 22.22 -29.97 -2.33
C GLU A 144 22.03 -31.44 -1.95
N ARG A 145 21.46 -31.73 -0.77
CA ARG A 145 21.14 -33.10 -0.34
C ARG A 145 20.17 -33.78 -1.29
N GLU A 146 19.14 -33.05 -1.76
CA GLU A 146 18.17 -33.57 -2.70
C GLU A 146 18.80 -33.82 -4.08
N SER A 147 19.68 -32.92 -4.55
CA SER A 147 20.47 -33.09 -5.77
C SER A 147 21.41 -34.31 -5.72
N ILE A 148 22.11 -34.52 -4.60
CA ILE A 148 22.99 -35.68 -4.40
C ILE A 148 22.16 -36.98 -4.36
N SER A 149 21.02 -36.99 -3.68
CA SER A 149 20.09 -38.12 -3.65
C SER A 149 19.57 -38.47 -5.05
N ALA A 150 19.20 -37.48 -5.87
CA ALA A 150 18.78 -37.66 -7.25
C ALA A 150 19.91 -38.23 -8.12
N THR A 151 21.14 -37.75 -7.93
CA THR A 151 22.33 -38.23 -8.67
C THR A 151 22.70 -39.67 -8.28
N MET A 152 22.61 -40.02 -6.99
CA MET A 152 22.84 -41.38 -6.48
C MET A 152 21.79 -42.38 -6.99
N LYS A 153 20.52 -41.98 -7.11
CA LYS A 153 19.46 -42.80 -7.75
C LYS A 153 19.77 -43.05 -9.24
N LYS A 154 20.34 -42.05 -9.94
CA LYS A 154 20.73 -42.18 -11.35
C LYS A 154 21.97 -43.08 -11.54
N GLY A 155 22.94 -43.04 -10.62
CA GLY A 155 24.12 -43.90 -10.64
C GLY A 155 23.81 -45.39 -10.43
N LYS A 156 22.85 -45.72 -9.56
CA LYS A 156 22.35 -47.11 -9.39
C LYS A 156 21.66 -47.67 -10.64
N SER A 157 21.12 -46.82 -11.51
CA SER A 157 20.52 -47.25 -12.77
C SER A 157 21.56 -47.62 -13.84
N GLN A 158 22.80 -47.11 -13.76
CA GLN A 158 23.84 -47.44 -14.73
C GLN A 158 24.62 -48.72 -14.38
N THR A 159 24.73 -49.07 -13.09
CA THR A 159 25.36 -50.34 -12.67
C THR A 159 24.50 -51.57 -12.95
N GLY A 160 23.17 -51.42 -13.06
CA GLY A 160 22.26 -52.50 -13.45
C GLY A 160 22.33 -52.90 -14.94
N ALA A 161 22.92 -52.06 -15.80
CA ALA A 161 22.99 -52.32 -17.25
C ALA A 161 24.29 -53.01 -17.70
N HIS A 162 25.32 -53.08 -16.86
CA HIS A 162 26.60 -53.70 -17.23
C HIS A 162 26.69 -55.19 -16.82
N GLN A 163 25.77 -55.71 -16.01
CA GLN A 163 25.92 -57.06 -15.42
C GLN A 163 25.12 -58.17 -16.13
N THR A 164 24.49 -57.89 -17.27
CA THR A 164 23.63 -58.85 -18.00
C THR A 164 24.25 -59.44 -19.28
N LEU A 165 25.56 -59.30 -19.52
CA LEU A 165 26.19 -59.76 -20.77
C LEU A 165 27.38 -60.73 -20.61
N SER A 166 27.60 -61.33 -19.45
CA SER A 166 28.79 -62.20 -19.23
C SER A 166 28.51 -63.63 -18.75
N GLY A 167 27.41 -64.26 -19.17
CA GLY A 167 27.26 -65.68 -18.88
C GLY A 167 25.98 -66.29 -19.37
N GLU A 168 25.99 -66.76 -20.61
CA GLU A 168 25.26 -67.94 -21.06
C GLU A 168 25.94 -68.45 -22.35
N TRP A 169 25.88 -69.76 -22.51
CA TRP A 169 26.72 -70.65 -23.33
C TRP A 169 26.65 -70.43 -24.84
#